data_AF-A0A7W3ZEY3-F1
#
_entry.id   AF-A0A7W3ZEY3-F1
#
_cell.length_a   1.000
_cell.length_b   1.000
_cell.length_c   1.000
_cell.angle_alpha   90.00
_cell.angle_beta   90.00
_cell.angle_gamma   90.00
#
_symmetry.space_group_name_H-M   'P 1'
#
loop_
_entity.id
_entity.type
_entity.pdbx_description
1 polymer ?
#
loop_
_entity_poly.entity_id
_entity_poly.type
_entity_poly.pdbx_seq_one_letter_code
_entity_poly.pdbx_strand_id
1 'polypeptide(L)'
;MVAIAVGVLALTAGAAAASASPAGGSALDAVHSRFDPVARPAAPLDGDVTAFHGFSTLQNLVVQSHGFDLEGEIHGRLRTFNFKSLWQVYNLPSSDSWKIWVVSFKHDSSRSVLKEVFHSEQLIDVNIDVKFRVSAANLRGVSSLRIGFETLRLQLDGQTKDFTVVNGASGGAKDQNNNDVPVDFQQV
;
A
#
# COMPACT_ATOMS: atom_id res chain seq x y z
N MET A 1 -7.61 48.66 53.02
CA MET A 1 -6.49 48.96 52.10
C MET A 1 -5.22 48.78 52.95
N VAL A 2 -4.24 47.92 52.68
CA VAL A 2 -3.77 47.21 51.49
C VAL A 2 -3.27 45.83 51.94
N ALA A 3 -3.55 44.78 51.15
CA ALA A 3 -3.07 43.42 51.39
C ALA A 3 -1.68 43.24 50.77
N ILE A 4 -0.75 42.61 51.50
CA ILE A 4 0.53 42.13 50.97
C ILE A 4 0.49 40.61 51.04
N ALA A 5 0.31 39.95 49.89
CA ALA A 5 0.43 38.51 49.74
C ALA A 5 1.86 38.18 49.30
N VAL A 6 2.60 37.45 50.14
CA VAL A 6 3.91 36.88 49.79
C VAL A 6 3.66 35.50 49.21
N GLY A 7 3.87 35.36 47.90
CA GLY A 7 3.67 34.11 47.16
C GLY A 7 4.76 33.09 47.47
N VAL A 8 4.35 31.87 47.83
CA VAL A 8 5.19 30.69 47.92
C VAL A 8 5.44 30.17 46.50
N LEU A 9 6.71 30.11 46.08
CA LEU A 9 7.12 29.37 44.88
C LEU A 9 7.01 27.86 45.16
N ALA A 10 6.00 27.21 44.59
CA ALA A 10 5.96 25.76 44.46
C ALA A 10 6.62 25.36 43.14
N LEU A 11 7.79 24.70 43.24
CA LEU A 11 8.43 23.99 42.15
C LEU A 11 7.59 22.73 41.86
N THR A 12 6.81 22.71 40.78
CA THR A 12 6.20 21.47 40.28
C THR A 12 7.04 20.91 39.15
N ALA A 13 7.62 19.75 39.40
CA ALA A 13 8.27 18.92 38.40
C ALA A 13 7.25 18.59 37.30
N GLY A 14 7.54 19.01 36.06
CA GLY A 14 6.78 18.64 34.89
C GLY A 14 6.95 17.15 34.62
N ALA A 15 6.04 16.33 35.14
CA ALA A 15 5.83 14.99 34.63
C ALA A 15 5.33 15.14 33.18
N ALA A 16 6.16 14.73 32.22
CA ALA A 16 5.75 14.59 30.84
C ALA A 16 4.56 13.62 30.80
N ALA A 17 3.37 14.16 30.57
CA ALA A 17 2.19 13.37 30.32
C ALA A 17 2.43 12.62 29.00
N ALA A 18 2.72 11.32 29.11
CA ALA A 18 2.64 10.41 27.98
C ALA A 18 1.19 10.42 27.50
N SER A 19 0.93 11.11 26.39
CA SER A 19 -0.34 11.05 25.69
C SER A 19 -0.49 9.65 25.10
N ALA A 20 -1.12 8.75 25.86
CA ALA A 20 -1.65 7.52 25.31
C ALA A 20 -2.85 7.89 24.43
N SER A 21 -2.67 7.91 23.12
CA SER A 21 -3.78 8.00 22.18
C SER A 21 -4.64 6.74 22.32
N PRO A 22 -5.98 6.87 22.37
CA PRO A 22 -6.85 5.72 22.46
C PRO A 22 -6.74 4.88 21.18
N ALA A 23 -6.71 3.56 21.35
CA ALA A 23 -6.91 2.58 20.29
C ALA A 23 -8.35 2.70 19.75
N GLY A 24 -8.58 3.70 18.90
CA GLY A 24 -9.78 3.85 18.11
C GLY A 24 -9.57 3.12 16.79
N GLY A 25 -10.23 1.98 16.63
CA GLY A 25 -10.35 1.30 15.35
C GLY A 25 -11.06 2.21 14.35
N SER A 26 -10.28 2.97 13.59
CA SER A 26 -10.77 3.69 12.41
C SER A 26 -10.88 2.66 11.31
N ALA A 27 -12.10 2.19 11.02
CA ALA A 27 -12.41 1.55 9.75
C ALA A 27 -12.19 2.61 8.65
N LEU A 28 -10.99 2.62 8.09
CA LEU A 28 -10.62 3.50 6.99
C LEU A 28 -11.23 2.91 5.72
N ASP A 29 -12.18 3.65 5.15
CA ASP A 29 -12.65 3.43 3.79
C ASP A 29 -11.49 3.84 2.87
N ALA A 30 -10.67 2.86 2.46
CA ALA A 30 -9.47 3.06 1.67
C ALA A 30 -9.85 3.44 0.22
N VAL A 31 -10.25 4.70 0.03
CA VAL A 31 -10.42 5.28 -1.30
C VAL A 31 -9.04 5.44 -1.92
N HIS A 32 -8.80 4.70 -3.02
CA HIS A 32 -7.62 4.68 -3.89
C HIS A 32 -6.79 5.99 -3.83
N SER A 33 -5.81 6.03 -2.95
CA SER A 33 -4.90 7.18 -2.86
C SER A 33 -3.75 6.97 -3.85
N ARG A 34 -3.93 7.56 -5.04
CA ARG A 34 -2.93 7.90 -6.07
C ARG A 34 -2.11 6.73 -6.63
N PHE A 35 -2.51 6.26 -7.83
CA PHE A 35 -1.67 5.43 -8.70
C PHE A 35 -0.62 6.32 -9.39
N ASP A 36 0.66 6.16 -9.06
CA ASP A 36 1.79 6.78 -9.76
C ASP A 36 2.47 5.73 -10.67
N PRO A 37 2.24 5.73 -12.00
CA PRO A 37 2.86 4.76 -12.91
C PRO A 37 4.36 5.00 -13.05
N VAL A 38 5.18 3.95 -12.90
CA VAL A 38 6.66 4.04 -13.01
C VAL A 38 7.14 4.08 -14.47
N ALA A 39 6.29 3.75 -15.45
CA ALA A 39 6.65 3.81 -16.87
C ALA A 39 5.44 4.13 -17.75
N ARG A 40 5.63 4.96 -18.78
CA ARG A 40 4.64 5.26 -19.81
C ARG A 40 5.05 4.52 -21.10
N PRO A 41 4.40 3.42 -21.48
CA PRO A 41 4.61 2.81 -22.78
C PRO A 41 3.98 3.69 -23.88
N ALA A 42 4.49 3.52 -25.10
CA ALA A 42 3.91 4.12 -26.30
C ALA A 42 2.42 3.74 -26.43
N ALA A 43 1.63 4.58 -27.09
CA ALA A 43 0.19 4.38 -27.26
C ALA A 43 -0.10 2.93 -27.70
N PRO A 44 -1.07 2.23 -27.08
CA PRO A 44 -1.39 0.86 -27.46
C PRO A 44 -1.76 0.83 -28.94
N LEU A 45 -1.22 -0.13 -29.69
CA LEU A 45 -1.80 -0.52 -30.97
C LEU A 45 -3.23 -1.01 -30.66
N ASP A 46 -4.22 -0.63 -31.48
CA ASP A 46 -5.60 -1.06 -31.29
C ASP A 46 -5.68 -2.59 -31.12
N GLY A 47 -6.35 -3.03 -30.05
CA GLY A 47 -6.51 -4.43 -29.71
C GLY A 47 -5.37 -5.05 -28.89
N ASP A 48 -4.30 -4.34 -28.51
CA ASP A 48 -3.24 -4.87 -27.64
C ASP A 48 -3.42 -4.48 -26.17
N VAL A 49 -3.26 -5.48 -25.28
CA VAL A 49 -3.26 -5.26 -23.83
C VAL A 49 -1.92 -4.69 -23.42
N THR A 50 -1.95 -3.50 -22.82
CA THR A 50 -0.79 -2.86 -22.21
C THR A 50 -0.86 -2.99 -20.70
N ALA A 51 0.23 -3.42 -20.07
CA ALA A 51 0.33 -3.54 -18.61
C ALA A 51 1.26 -2.48 -18.04
N PHE A 52 0.83 -1.86 -16.94
CA PHE A 52 1.57 -0.92 -16.14
C PHE A 52 1.68 -1.44 -14.72
N HIS A 53 2.71 -0.98 -14.03
CA HIS A 53 2.96 -1.30 -12.65
C HIS A 53 3.08 0.00 -11.84
N GLY A 54 2.50 -0.02 -10.65
CA GLY A 54 2.60 1.05 -9.67
C GLY A 54 2.28 0.53 -8.27
N PHE A 55 2.30 1.43 -7.30
CA PHE A 55 2.12 1.09 -5.89
C PHE A 55 0.90 1.84 -5.31
N SER A 56 -0.05 1.10 -4.75
CA SER A 56 -1.23 1.67 -4.08
C SER A 56 -0.97 1.77 -2.59
N THR A 57 -0.98 3.00 -2.08
CA THR A 57 -0.79 3.26 -0.65
C THR A 57 -2.10 3.03 0.10
N LEU A 58 -2.08 2.15 1.10
CA LEU A 58 -3.20 1.93 2.01
C LEU A 58 -3.07 2.78 3.27
N GLN A 59 -1.85 2.96 3.77
CA GLN A 59 -1.58 3.77 4.96
C GLN A 59 -0.37 4.66 4.74
N ASN A 60 -0.46 5.91 5.18
CA ASN A 60 0.68 6.81 5.29
C ASN A 60 0.99 7.08 6.76
N LEU A 61 2.25 6.97 7.15
CA LEU A 61 2.75 7.16 8.51
C LEU A 61 3.80 8.27 8.51
N VAL A 62 3.66 9.24 9.41
CA VAL A 62 4.70 10.25 9.63
C VAL A 62 5.61 9.76 10.74
N VAL A 63 6.87 9.50 10.40
CA VAL A 63 7.88 9.01 11.33
C VAL A 63 8.85 10.15 11.64
N GLN A 64 9.07 10.45 12.92
CA GLN A 64 10.02 11.50 13.35
C GLN A 64 11.06 10.91 14.30
N SER A 65 11.60 9.74 13.96
CA SER A 65 12.57 9.06 14.80
C SER A 65 13.57 8.27 13.96
N HIS A 66 14.73 7.99 14.56
CA HIS A 66 15.82 7.27 13.94
C HIS A 66 15.95 5.88 14.57
N GLY A 67 15.88 4.83 13.77
CA GLY A 67 16.41 3.53 14.20
C GLY A 67 15.49 2.67 15.07
N PHE A 68 14.18 2.63 14.82
CA PHE A 68 13.22 1.81 15.61
C PHE A 68 12.32 0.96 14.72
N ASP A 69 12.02 -0.26 15.16
CA ASP A 69 11.13 -1.18 14.45
C ASP A 69 9.70 -0.65 14.59
N LEU A 70 8.92 -0.69 13.52
CA LEU A 70 7.53 -0.31 13.54
C LEU A 70 6.68 -1.53 13.18
N GLU A 71 5.83 -1.96 14.11
CA GLU A 71 4.83 -3.00 13.89
C GLU A 71 3.45 -2.36 13.87
N GLY A 72 2.57 -2.86 13.01
CA GLY A 72 1.20 -2.37 12.93
C GLY A 72 0.28 -3.33 12.19
N GLU A 73 -1.01 -2.98 12.21
CA GLU A 73 -2.05 -3.73 11.51
C GLU A 73 -2.88 -2.76 10.67
N ILE A 74 -3.23 -3.20 9.45
CA ILE A 74 -4.12 -2.47 8.55
C ILE A 74 -5.38 -3.30 8.38
N HIS A 75 -6.50 -2.71 8.79
CA HIS A 75 -7.84 -3.27 8.68
C HIS A 75 -8.69 -2.39 7.77
N GLY A 76 -9.39 -2.99 6.81
CA GLY A 76 -10.27 -2.22 5.94
C GLY A 76 -10.87 -3.02 4.79
N ARG A 77 -11.45 -2.30 3.84
CA ARG A 77 -11.99 -2.86 2.60
C ARG A 77 -11.42 -2.10 1.43
N LEU A 78 -10.91 -2.83 0.45
CA LEU A 78 -10.40 -2.29 -0.80
C LEU A 78 -11.29 -2.74 -1.94
N ARG A 79 -11.87 -1.78 -2.66
CA ARG A 79 -12.62 -2.06 -3.89
C ARG A 79 -11.67 -2.05 -5.08
N THR A 80 -11.40 -3.19 -5.70
CA THR A 80 -10.43 -3.34 -6.81
C THR A 80 -10.90 -4.42 -7.79
N PHE A 81 -10.32 -4.51 -8.99
CA PHE A 81 -10.58 -5.65 -9.87
C PHE A 81 -9.88 -6.91 -9.34
N ASN A 82 -10.46 -8.10 -9.56
CA ASN A 82 -9.96 -9.32 -8.96
C ASN A 82 -8.60 -9.73 -9.54
N PHE A 83 -7.52 -9.46 -8.79
CA PHE A 83 -6.18 -9.85 -9.23
C PHE A 83 -6.03 -11.38 -9.35
N LYS A 84 -6.81 -12.18 -8.60
CA LYS A 84 -6.72 -13.65 -8.68
C LYS A 84 -7.09 -14.16 -10.08
N SER A 85 -8.04 -13.52 -10.75
CA SER A 85 -8.39 -13.83 -12.14
C SER A 85 -7.18 -13.61 -13.07
N LEU A 86 -6.41 -12.53 -12.86
CA LEU A 86 -5.19 -12.27 -13.64
C LEU A 86 -4.12 -13.34 -13.42
N TRP A 87 -3.98 -13.85 -12.19
CA TRP A 87 -3.03 -14.91 -11.87
C TRP A 87 -3.42 -16.24 -12.51
N GLN A 88 -4.73 -16.54 -12.56
CA GLN A 88 -5.26 -17.74 -13.18
C GLN A 88 -4.96 -17.81 -14.68
N VAL A 89 -4.90 -16.67 -15.40
CA VAL A 89 -4.50 -16.63 -16.83
C VAL A 89 -3.19 -17.37 -17.09
N TYR A 90 -2.24 -17.29 -16.14
CA TYR A 90 -0.92 -17.89 -16.25
C TYR A 90 -0.73 -19.08 -15.30
N ASN A 91 -1.81 -19.61 -14.73
CA ASN A 91 -1.79 -20.69 -13.74
C ASN A 91 -0.84 -20.41 -12.55
N LEU A 92 -0.82 -19.15 -12.08
CA LEU A 92 0.03 -18.73 -10.97
C LEU A 92 -0.72 -18.84 -9.63
N PRO A 93 -0.10 -19.34 -8.55
CA PRO A 93 -0.63 -19.24 -7.20
C PRO A 93 -0.91 -17.79 -6.79
N SER A 94 -2.05 -17.50 -6.17
CA SER A 94 -2.39 -16.13 -5.74
C SER A 94 -1.46 -15.57 -4.65
N SER A 95 -0.58 -16.38 -4.09
CA SER A 95 0.49 -15.97 -3.17
C SER A 95 1.73 -15.40 -3.87
N ASP A 96 1.85 -15.57 -5.19
CA ASP A 96 3.02 -15.15 -5.94
C ASP A 96 3.10 -13.63 -6.10
N SER A 97 4.34 -13.13 -6.15
CA SER A 97 4.60 -11.70 -6.37
C SER A 97 4.15 -11.24 -7.76
N TRP A 98 3.71 -9.99 -7.87
CA TRP A 98 3.41 -9.32 -9.14
C TRP A 98 4.54 -9.45 -10.18
N LYS A 99 5.81 -9.58 -9.74
CA LYS A 99 6.97 -9.73 -10.62
C LYS A 99 6.88 -11.00 -11.47
N ILE A 100 6.39 -12.10 -10.90
CA ILE A 100 6.23 -13.39 -11.60
C ILE A 100 5.14 -13.26 -12.67
N TRP A 101 4.05 -12.57 -12.33
CA TRP A 101 2.99 -12.26 -13.28
C TRP A 101 3.52 -11.43 -14.47
N VAL A 102 4.33 -10.40 -14.22
CA VAL A 102 4.91 -9.55 -15.28
C VAL A 102 5.87 -10.34 -16.19
N VAL A 103 6.64 -11.27 -15.64
CA VAL A 103 7.47 -12.18 -16.46
C VAL A 103 6.57 -13.01 -17.39
N SER A 104 5.51 -13.60 -16.84
CA SER A 104 4.55 -14.40 -17.63
C SER A 104 3.88 -13.57 -18.73
N PHE A 105 3.45 -12.35 -18.41
CA PHE A 105 2.87 -11.40 -19.38
C PHE A 105 3.84 -11.03 -20.52
N LYS A 106 5.14 -10.92 -20.25
CA LYS A 106 6.15 -10.65 -21.29
C LYS A 106 6.35 -11.84 -22.23
N HIS A 107 6.14 -13.06 -21.74
CA HIS A 107 6.26 -14.29 -22.53
C HIS A 107 4.98 -14.63 -23.30
N ASP A 108 3.82 -14.13 -22.87
CA ASP A 108 2.56 -14.27 -23.62
C ASP A 108 2.49 -13.25 -24.75
N SER A 109 2.69 -13.74 -25.98
CA SER A 109 2.61 -12.95 -27.21
C SER A 109 1.18 -12.73 -27.70
N SER A 110 0.24 -13.60 -27.34
CA SER A 110 -1.14 -13.56 -27.86
C SER A 110 -2.06 -12.74 -26.97
N ARG A 111 -1.89 -12.87 -25.65
CA ARG A 111 -2.70 -12.21 -24.60
C ARG A 111 -4.20 -12.41 -24.79
N SER A 112 -4.63 -13.44 -25.52
CA SER A 112 -6.02 -13.66 -25.90
C SER A 112 -6.90 -13.94 -24.68
N VAL A 113 -6.44 -14.84 -23.81
CA VAL A 113 -7.10 -15.16 -22.53
C VAL A 113 -7.10 -13.93 -21.62
N LEU A 114 -6.01 -13.16 -21.61
CA LEU A 114 -5.93 -11.93 -20.82
C LEU A 114 -6.94 -10.86 -21.28
N LYS A 115 -7.19 -10.72 -22.59
CA LYS A 115 -8.22 -9.84 -23.15
C LYS A 115 -9.61 -10.26 -22.69
N GLU A 116 -9.90 -11.56 -22.74
CA GLU A 116 -11.18 -12.10 -22.28
C GLU A 116 -11.40 -11.81 -20.79
N VAL A 117 -10.40 -12.11 -19.95
CA VAL A 117 -10.43 -11.78 -18.52
C VAL A 117 -10.59 -10.27 -18.31
N PHE A 118 -9.86 -9.44 -19.07
CA PHE A 118 -10.00 -7.98 -18.99
C PHE A 118 -11.43 -7.54 -19.24
N HIS A 119 -12.15 -8.09 -20.23
CA HIS A 119 -13.53 -7.71 -20.50
C HIS A 119 -14.51 -8.22 -19.44
N SER A 120 -14.34 -9.47 -18.96
CA SER A 120 -15.27 -10.08 -17.99
C SER A 120 -15.10 -9.58 -16.57
N GLU A 121 -13.96 -8.97 -16.24
CA GLU A 121 -13.61 -8.67 -14.86
C GLU A 121 -14.51 -7.59 -14.23
N GLN A 122 -14.88 -7.79 -12.97
CA GLN A 122 -15.72 -6.87 -12.21
C GLN A 122 -14.98 -6.36 -10.98
N LEU A 123 -15.41 -5.20 -10.49
CA LEU A 123 -14.91 -4.70 -9.21
C LEU A 123 -15.42 -5.62 -8.09
N ILE A 124 -14.49 -6.04 -7.25
CA ILE A 124 -14.77 -6.80 -6.03
C ILE A 124 -14.36 -5.97 -4.82
N ASP A 125 -14.98 -6.28 -3.69
CA ASP A 125 -14.56 -5.79 -2.39
C ASP A 125 -13.67 -6.84 -1.73
N VAL A 126 -12.42 -6.47 -1.46
CA VAL A 126 -11.44 -7.31 -0.76
C VAL A 126 -11.28 -6.78 0.66
N ASN A 127 -11.53 -7.62 1.66
CA ASN A 127 -11.20 -7.27 3.03
C ASN A 127 -9.68 -7.33 3.20
N ILE A 128 -9.12 -6.27 3.77
CA ILE A 128 -7.71 -6.15 4.11
C ILE A 128 -7.62 -6.36 5.62
N ASP A 129 -6.91 -7.40 6.02
CA ASP A 129 -6.46 -7.63 7.40
C ASP A 129 -5.02 -8.11 7.34
N VAL A 130 -4.10 -7.19 7.65
CA VAL A 130 -2.69 -7.37 7.36
C VAL A 130 -1.85 -6.79 8.48
N LYS A 131 -1.03 -7.64 9.10
CA LYS A 131 0.06 -7.25 9.99
C LYS A 131 1.28 -6.90 9.15
N PHE A 132 1.97 -5.83 9.54
CA PHE A 132 3.22 -5.44 8.91
C PHE A 132 4.28 -5.11 9.97
N ARG A 133 5.54 -5.41 9.65
CA ARG A 133 6.71 -5.03 10.45
C ARG A 133 7.75 -4.38 9.59
N VAL A 134 8.15 -3.17 9.95
CA VAL A 134 9.19 -2.37 9.28
C VAL A 134 10.42 -2.37 10.19
N SER A 135 11.57 -2.76 9.65
CA SER A 135 12.80 -2.90 10.46
C SER A 135 13.53 -1.58 10.69
N ALA A 136 13.84 -1.31 11.95
CA ALA A 136 14.52 -0.19 12.60
C ALA A 136 15.73 0.34 11.86
N ALA A 137 16.60 -0.57 11.43
CA ALA A 137 17.85 -0.20 10.77
C ALA A 137 17.62 0.67 9.53
N ASN A 138 16.44 0.55 8.91
CA ASN A 138 16.10 1.14 7.62
C ASN A 138 15.37 2.49 7.74
N LEU A 139 14.86 2.87 8.92
CA LEU A 139 14.13 4.14 9.12
C LEU A 139 15.08 5.26 9.57
N ARG A 140 16.03 5.65 8.69
CA ARG A 140 16.95 6.76 8.97
C ARG A 140 16.55 8.01 8.17
N GLY A 141 16.06 9.04 8.85
CA GLY A 141 15.68 10.30 8.20
C GLY A 141 14.40 10.19 7.35
N VAL A 142 13.62 9.13 7.54
CA VAL A 142 12.31 8.96 6.91
C VAL A 142 11.29 9.78 7.69
N SER A 143 10.72 10.81 7.06
CA SER A 143 9.64 11.64 7.59
C SER A 143 8.26 11.08 7.25
N SER A 144 8.14 10.35 6.13
CA SER A 144 6.88 9.75 5.68
C SER A 144 7.12 8.34 5.15
N LEU A 145 6.31 7.39 5.61
CA LEU A 145 6.34 5.99 5.21
C LEU A 145 4.97 5.59 4.68
N ARG A 146 4.93 5.12 3.43
CA ARG A 146 3.72 4.65 2.76
C ARG A 146 3.74 3.13 2.75
N ILE A 147 2.67 2.51 3.24
CA ILE A 147 2.50 1.05 3.31
C ILE A 147 1.33 0.68 2.42
N GLY A 148 1.46 -0.40 1.66
CA GLY A 148 0.42 -0.82 0.74
C GLY A 148 0.84 -1.98 -0.14
N PHE A 149 0.20 -2.06 -1.31
CA PHE A 149 0.33 -3.18 -2.22
C PHE A 149 0.61 -2.73 -3.64
N GLU A 150 1.28 -3.59 -4.36
CA GLU A 150 1.57 -3.39 -5.77
C GLU A 150 0.28 -3.50 -6.59
N THR A 151 0.16 -2.65 -7.59
CA THR A 151 -1.03 -2.53 -8.44
C THR A 151 -0.62 -2.68 -9.89
N LEU A 152 -1.30 -3.61 -10.57
CA LEU A 152 -1.18 -3.78 -12.00
C LEU A 152 -2.33 -3.03 -12.66
N ARG A 153 -2.00 -2.10 -13.55
CA ARG A 153 -2.99 -1.45 -14.42
C ARG A 153 -2.93 -2.08 -15.79
N LEU A 154 -4.04 -2.63 -16.25
CA LEU A 154 -4.19 -3.07 -17.62
C LEU A 154 -4.93 -2.00 -18.42
N GLN A 155 -4.49 -1.77 -19.64
CA GLN A 155 -5.14 -0.90 -20.61
C GLN A 155 -5.42 -1.68 -21.90
N LEU A 156 -6.68 -1.67 -22.33
CA LEU A 156 -7.14 -2.30 -23.57
C LEU A 156 -8.30 -1.47 -24.11
N ASP A 157 -8.30 -1.20 -25.42
CA ASP A 157 -9.37 -0.48 -26.13
C ASP A 157 -9.80 0.83 -25.45
N GLY A 158 -8.82 1.60 -24.95
CA GLY A 158 -9.05 2.86 -24.25
C GLY A 158 -9.59 2.75 -22.82
N GLN A 159 -9.89 1.54 -22.34
CA GLN A 159 -10.31 1.28 -20.97
C GLN A 159 -9.11 0.94 -20.08
N THR A 160 -9.17 1.31 -18.79
CA THR A 160 -8.16 0.92 -17.79
C THR A 160 -8.80 0.18 -16.63
N LYS A 161 -8.15 -0.89 -16.17
CA LYS A 161 -8.53 -1.64 -14.97
C LYS A 161 -7.34 -1.79 -14.04
N ASP A 162 -7.54 -1.42 -12.79
CA ASP A 162 -6.52 -1.44 -11.74
C ASP A 162 -6.74 -2.62 -10.79
N PHE A 163 -5.76 -3.50 -10.74
CA PHE A 163 -5.76 -4.74 -9.97
C PHE A 163 -4.74 -4.61 -8.85
N THR A 164 -5.21 -4.31 -7.64
CA THR A 164 -4.34 -4.27 -6.46
C THR A 164 -4.07 -5.71 -6.01
N VAL A 165 -2.79 -6.06 -5.91
CA VAL A 165 -2.33 -7.43 -5.62
C VAL A 165 -2.21 -7.58 -4.11
N VAL A 166 -3.34 -7.89 -3.46
CA VAL A 166 -3.43 -8.03 -2.01
C VAL A 166 -2.88 -9.39 -1.56
N ASN A 167 -1.56 -9.55 -1.61
CA ASN A 167 -0.84 -10.68 -1.03
C ASN A 167 0.47 -10.21 -0.38
N GLY A 168 1.02 -10.99 0.55
CA GLY A 168 2.24 -10.61 1.26
C GLY A 168 3.44 -10.40 0.33
N ALA A 169 3.56 -11.19 -0.74
CA ALA A 169 4.66 -11.10 -1.71
C ALA A 169 4.62 -9.86 -2.63
N SER A 170 3.50 -9.14 -2.60
CA SER A 170 3.29 -7.88 -3.33
C SER A 170 2.95 -6.73 -2.38
N GLY A 171 3.07 -6.95 -1.06
CA GLY A 171 3.08 -5.88 -0.08
C GLY A 171 4.42 -5.17 -0.10
N GLY A 172 4.41 -3.86 0.11
CA GLY A 172 5.64 -3.07 0.23
C GLY A 172 5.48 -1.87 1.15
N ALA A 173 6.62 -1.22 1.41
CA ALA A 173 6.67 0.08 2.05
C ALA A 173 7.59 1.00 1.25
N LYS A 174 7.22 2.28 1.13
CA LYS A 174 7.97 3.30 0.40
C LYS A 174 8.24 4.50 1.29
N ASP A 175 9.47 5.03 1.27
CA ASP A 175 9.81 6.28 1.96
C ASP A 175 9.30 7.53 1.19
N GLN A 176 9.59 8.74 1.72
CA GLN A 176 9.22 10.00 1.07
C GLN A 176 9.86 10.23 -0.31
N ASN A 177 10.93 9.48 -0.62
CA ASN A 177 11.66 9.55 -1.89
C ASN A 177 11.26 8.42 -2.85
N ASN A 178 10.23 7.63 -2.50
CA ASN A 178 9.76 6.46 -3.24
C ASN A 178 10.75 5.28 -3.28
N ASN A 179 11.71 5.24 -2.36
CA ASN A 179 12.60 4.09 -2.20
C ASN A 179 11.90 2.96 -1.46
N ASP A 180 12.21 1.72 -1.84
CA ASP A 180 11.75 0.53 -1.13
C ASP A 180 12.31 0.49 0.29
N VAL A 181 11.40 0.28 1.26
CA VAL A 181 11.73 0.05 2.66
C VAL A 181 11.40 -1.40 2.97
N PRO A 182 12.35 -2.19 3.51
CA PRO A 182 12.07 -3.56 3.91
C PRO A 182 10.93 -3.64 4.92
N VAL A 183 9.93 -4.42 4.57
CA VAL A 183 8.73 -4.66 5.38
C VAL A 183 8.31 -6.11 5.21
N ASP A 184 7.97 -6.74 6.32
CA ASP A 184 7.38 -8.07 6.32
C ASP A 184 5.88 -7.94 6.44
N PHE A 185 5.16 -8.61 5.55
CA PHE A 185 3.70 -8.67 5.57
C PHE A 185 3.22 -10.05 5.94
N GLN A 186 2.29 -10.11 6.88
CA GLN A 186 1.60 -11.34 7.27
C GLN A 186 0.09 -11.11 7.15
N GLN A 187 -0.55 -11.94 6.34
CA GLN A 187 -2.01 -11.98 6.28
C GLN A 187 -2.52 -12.64 7.56
N VAL A 188 -3.52 -12.01 8.18
CA VAL A 188 -4.10 -12.45 9.47
C VAL A 188 -5.34 -13.30 9.22
#